data_AF-A0ABC9QX10-F1
#
_entry.id   AF-A0ABC9QX10-F1
#
_cell.length_a   1.000
_cell.length_b   1.000
_cell.length_c   1.000
_cell.angle_alpha   90.00
_cell.angle_beta   90.00
_cell.angle_gamma   90.00
#
_symmetry.space_group_name_H-M   'P 1'
#
loop_
_entity.id
_entity.type
_entity.pdbx_description
1 polymer ?
#
loop_
_entity_poly.entity_id
_entity_poly.type
_entity_poly.pdbx_seq_one_letter_code
_entity_poly.pdbx_strand_id
1 'polypeptide(L)'
;MISLLLKEYIKFRPKNSIHVQTPTVAMIASREDEIKHFKAQTYYGIEAQTAERLKLTWQDTKGNSRSFNKEKTDAIVNKISKQNATVVDIDKKQKKSFAPGLYDLTELQRDANKIFGYSAKETLNIMQKLYEQHKVLTYPRTDSRYISSDIVGTLPERLKACGVGEYRPLAHKVLQKPVKSNKSFVDDSKVSDHHAIIPTESYVNFSAFTDKERKIYDLVVKRFLAVLFPAFEYEQLTLRTKIGDETFIARGKTILHAGWKEVYENRFEDDDASDDVKEQILPRIEKGDTLNIKLIVQTSGQTKAPARFNEATLLSAMENPTKYMDTQNKQLADTLKSTGGLGTVATRADIIDKLFNSFLLEKRGKDIHITSKGRQLLDLVPEELKSPTLTGEWEQKLEAIAKGKLKKEVFISEMKNYTKEIVAEIKSSDKKYKHDNISTKSCPDCGKPMLEVNGKKGKMLVCQDRECGHRKNVSRTTNARCPQCKKKLELRGEGAGQIFACKCGYREKLSTFQERRKKESGSKADKRDVQKYMKQQNKEEEPLNNPFAEALKKLKFD
;
A
#
# COMPACT_ATOMS: atom_id res chain seq x y z
N MET A 1 20.66 14.77 -19.89
CA MET A 1 20.36 15.01 -21.32
C MET A 1 18.89 14.73 -21.64
N ILE A 2 18.39 13.50 -21.49
CA ILE A 2 16.97 13.15 -21.72
C ILE A 2 16.02 14.06 -20.93
N SER A 3 16.29 14.30 -19.63
CA SER A 3 15.51 15.24 -18.81
C SER A 3 15.45 16.69 -19.34
N LEU A 4 16.50 17.15 -20.04
CA LEU A 4 16.54 18.48 -20.64
C LEU A 4 15.75 18.52 -21.95
N LEU A 5 15.75 17.44 -22.74
CA LEU A 5 14.92 17.33 -23.94
C LEU A 5 13.44 17.14 -23.60
N LEU A 6 13.11 16.33 -22.59
CA LEU A 6 11.74 16.27 -22.08
C LEU A 6 11.33 17.64 -21.50
N LYS A 7 12.27 18.47 -20.99
CA LYS A 7 11.96 19.86 -20.60
C LYS A 7 11.61 20.70 -21.83
N GLU A 8 12.39 20.60 -22.89
CA GLU A 8 12.25 21.39 -24.11
C GLU A 8 11.01 21.01 -24.93
N TYR A 9 10.75 19.70 -25.11
CA TYR A 9 9.67 19.17 -25.95
C TYR A 9 8.39 18.85 -25.17
N ILE A 10 8.48 18.55 -23.87
CA ILE A 10 7.37 18.04 -23.04
C ILE A 10 7.10 18.91 -21.81
N LYS A 11 7.91 19.96 -21.56
CA LYS A 11 7.89 20.74 -20.30
C LYS A 11 7.99 19.84 -19.04
N PHE A 12 8.55 18.64 -19.20
CA PHE A 12 8.72 17.64 -18.16
C PHE A 12 10.20 17.55 -17.74
N ARG A 13 10.49 17.85 -16.48
CA ARG A 13 11.84 17.76 -15.90
C ARG A 13 11.91 16.62 -14.89
N PRO A 14 12.19 15.37 -15.31
CA PRO A 14 12.50 14.31 -14.37
C PRO A 14 13.85 14.63 -13.72
N LYS A 15 13.87 14.93 -12.43
CA LYS A 15 15.12 15.01 -11.67
C LYS A 15 15.46 13.60 -11.17
N ASN A 16 16.39 12.95 -11.87
CA ASN A 16 16.98 11.62 -11.60
C ASN A 16 16.01 10.42 -11.68
N SER A 17 16.53 9.25 -12.10
CA SER A 17 15.83 7.93 -12.13
C SER A 17 14.66 7.80 -13.11
N ILE A 18 14.83 8.25 -14.37
CA ILE A 18 13.78 8.12 -15.40
C ILE A 18 13.41 6.66 -15.70
N HIS A 19 14.40 5.75 -15.69
CA HIS A 19 14.20 4.31 -15.90
C HIS A 19 13.39 3.63 -14.80
N VAL A 20 13.15 4.28 -13.64
CA VAL A 20 12.25 3.78 -12.59
C VAL A 20 10.92 4.53 -12.62
N GLN A 21 10.96 5.86 -12.78
CA GLN A 21 9.75 6.70 -12.80
C GLN A 21 8.83 6.36 -13.97
N THR A 22 9.37 6.24 -15.18
CA THR A 22 8.57 6.02 -16.39
C THR A 22 7.88 4.66 -16.37
N PRO A 23 8.54 3.52 -16.04
CA PRO A 23 7.85 2.25 -15.91
C PRO A 23 6.82 2.23 -14.80
N THR A 24 7.07 2.93 -13.68
CA THR A 24 6.06 3.07 -12.60
C THR A 24 4.79 3.75 -13.12
N VAL A 25 4.93 4.80 -13.94
CA VAL A 25 3.78 5.49 -14.57
C VAL A 25 3.11 4.58 -15.60
N ALA A 26 3.88 3.83 -16.39
CA ALA A 26 3.38 2.87 -17.38
C ALA A 26 2.54 1.75 -16.73
N MET A 27 2.99 1.19 -15.60
CA MET A 27 2.22 0.20 -14.83
C MET A 27 0.85 0.75 -14.39
N ILE A 28 0.79 2.01 -13.96
CA ILE A 28 -0.46 2.66 -13.55
C ILE A 28 -1.36 2.90 -14.77
N ALA A 29 -0.80 3.33 -15.91
CA ALA A 29 -1.54 3.49 -17.16
C ALA A 29 -2.14 2.17 -17.62
N SER A 30 -1.33 1.11 -17.65
CA SER A 30 -1.77 -0.24 -17.99
C SER A 30 -2.91 -0.70 -17.09
N ARG A 31 -2.84 -0.47 -15.76
CA ARG A 31 -3.94 -0.81 -14.85
C ARG A 31 -5.22 -0.02 -15.17
N GLU A 32 -5.12 1.27 -15.48
CA GLU A 32 -6.29 2.06 -15.88
C GLU A 32 -6.89 1.57 -17.20
N ASP A 33 -6.05 1.12 -18.13
CA ASP A 33 -6.50 0.57 -19.41
C ASP A 33 -7.11 -0.83 -19.25
N GLU A 34 -6.56 -1.69 -18.36
CA GLU A 34 -7.18 -2.96 -17.93
C GLU A 34 -8.60 -2.69 -17.39
N ILE A 35 -8.75 -1.68 -16.52
CA ILE A 35 -10.05 -1.32 -15.91
C ILE A 35 -11.02 -0.78 -16.96
N LYS A 36 -10.54 0.09 -17.86
CA LYS A 36 -11.36 0.74 -18.89
C LYS A 36 -11.93 -0.27 -19.89
N HIS A 37 -11.14 -1.28 -20.26
CA HIS A 37 -11.55 -2.30 -21.24
C HIS A 37 -12.17 -3.55 -20.60
N PHE A 38 -12.21 -3.62 -19.26
CA PHE A 38 -12.81 -4.74 -18.54
C PHE A 38 -14.31 -4.84 -18.80
N LYS A 39 -14.76 -6.00 -19.27
CA LYS A 39 -16.18 -6.33 -19.41
C LYS A 39 -16.56 -7.34 -18.33
N ALA A 40 -17.42 -6.92 -17.41
CA ALA A 40 -17.88 -7.80 -16.34
C ALA A 40 -18.67 -8.99 -16.92
N GLN A 41 -18.34 -10.19 -16.46
CA GLN A 41 -19.06 -11.41 -16.76
C GLN A 41 -19.88 -11.82 -15.54
N THR A 42 -21.16 -12.09 -15.76
CA THR A 42 -22.05 -12.63 -14.73
C THR A 42 -21.73 -14.09 -14.51
N TYR A 43 -21.61 -14.49 -13.25
CA TYR A 43 -21.53 -15.87 -12.84
C TYR A 43 -22.63 -16.19 -11.84
N TYR A 44 -22.96 -17.46 -11.73
CA TYR A 44 -24.05 -18.01 -10.94
C TYR A 44 -23.51 -19.07 -10.00
N GLY A 45 -24.06 -19.14 -8.80
CA GLY A 45 -23.81 -20.20 -7.84
C GLY A 45 -25.14 -20.70 -7.29
N ILE A 46 -25.08 -21.68 -6.38
CA ILE A 46 -26.27 -22.20 -5.70
C ILE A 46 -25.94 -22.28 -4.22
N GLU A 47 -26.79 -21.69 -3.39
CA GLU A 47 -26.72 -21.78 -1.93
C GLU A 47 -27.96 -22.53 -1.44
N ALA A 48 -27.75 -23.56 -0.63
CA ALA A 48 -28.82 -24.26 0.08
C ALA A 48 -28.72 -23.92 1.58
N GLN A 49 -29.81 -23.47 2.17
CA GLN A 49 -29.91 -23.12 3.57
C GLN A 49 -30.74 -24.16 4.32
N THR A 50 -30.16 -24.73 5.38
CA THR A 50 -30.86 -25.67 6.25
C THR A 50 -31.82 -24.95 7.20
N ALA A 51 -32.74 -25.71 7.82
CA ALA A 51 -33.61 -25.20 8.88
C ALA A 51 -32.82 -24.57 10.06
N GLU A 52 -31.64 -25.12 10.35
CA GLU A 52 -30.69 -24.64 11.38
C GLU A 52 -29.82 -23.45 10.91
N ARG A 53 -30.16 -22.85 9.77
CA ARG A 53 -29.46 -21.72 9.13
C ARG A 53 -28.03 -22.03 8.67
N LEU A 54 -27.66 -23.31 8.57
CA LEU A 54 -26.41 -23.71 7.93
C LEU A 54 -26.46 -23.38 6.43
N LYS A 55 -25.41 -22.74 5.92
CA LYS A 55 -25.26 -22.44 4.50
C LYS A 55 -24.37 -23.46 3.82
N LEU A 56 -24.92 -24.14 2.82
CA LEU A 56 -24.25 -25.10 1.96
C LEU A 56 -24.01 -24.45 0.60
N THR A 57 -22.78 -24.47 0.10
CA THR A 57 -22.39 -23.88 -1.20
C THR A 57 -22.17 -24.98 -2.23
N TRP A 58 -22.87 -24.92 -3.35
CA TRP A 58 -22.74 -25.87 -4.45
C TRP A 58 -21.31 -25.93 -5.01
N GLN A 59 -20.93 -27.10 -5.50
CA GLN A 59 -19.66 -27.37 -6.18
C GLN A 59 -19.93 -28.12 -7.49
N ASP A 60 -19.33 -27.65 -8.58
CA ASP A 60 -19.30 -28.43 -9.81
C ASP A 60 -18.39 -29.68 -9.68
N THR A 61 -18.29 -30.47 -10.75
CA THR A 61 -17.46 -31.68 -10.78
C THR A 61 -15.95 -31.41 -10.67
N LYS A 62 -15.51 -30.16 -10.87
CA LYS A 62 -14.12 -29.71 -10.71
C LYS A 62 -13.88 -29.02 -9.36
N GLY A 63 -14.89 -28.90 -8.51
CA GLY A 63 -14.81 -28.20 -7.22
C GLY A 63 -14.86 -26.68 -7.34
N ASN A 64 -15.48 -26.13 -8.39
CA ASN A 64 -15.77 -24.70 -8.49
C ASN A 64 -17.13 -24.38 -7.87
N SER A 65 -17.20 -23.27 -7.13
CA SER A 65 -18.44 -22.78 -6.53
C SER A 65 -19.31 -21.92 -7.47
N ARG A 66 -18.89 -21.74 -8.72
CA ARG A 66 -19.45 -20.76 -9.67
C ARG A 66 -19.54 -21.35 -11.09
N SER A 67 -20.54 -20.92 -11.84
CA SER A 67 -20.80 -21.27 -13.25
C SER A 67 -21.10 -20.00 -14.06
N PHE A 68 -20.62 -19.91 -15.30
CA PHE A 68 -21.01 -18.83 -16.22
C PHE A 68 -22.25 -19.17 -17.07
N ASN A 69 -22.77 -20.39 -16.94
CA ASN A 69 -23.97 -20.85 -17.63
C ASN A 69 -25.16 -20.79 -16.66
N LYS A 70 -26.13 -19.92 -16.95
CA LYS A 70 -27.30 -19.68 -16.10
C LYS A 70 -28.28 -20.84 -16.18
N GLU A 71 -28.56 -21.29 -17.40
CA GLU A 71 -29.53 -22.34 -17.71
C GLU A 71 -29.18 -23.64 -16.98
N LYS A 72 -27.88 -23.96 -16.89
CA LYS A 72 -27.35 -25.07 -16.10
C LYS A 72 -27.72 -24.93 -14.62
N THR A 73 -27.47 -23.77 -14.02
CA THR A 73 -27.79 -23.54 -12.60
C THR A 73 -29.29 -23.51 -12.34
N ASP A 74 -30.10 -22.98 -13.27
CA ASP A 74 -31.57 -22.96 -13.18
C ASP A 74 -32.12 -24.41 -13.22
N ALA A 75 -31.62 -25.23 -14.15
CA ALA A 75 -31.98 -26.64 -14.25
C ALA A 75 -31.64 -27.42 -12.97
N ILE A 76 -30.46 -27.15 -12.39
CA ILE A 76 -30.05 -27.77 -11.12
C ILE A 76 -31.02 -27.37 -10.00
N VAL A 77 -31.27 -26.07 -9.79
CA VAL A 77 -32.16 -25.58 -8.72
C VAL A 77 -33.55 -26.20 -8.83
N ASN A 78 -34.12 -26.27 -10.04
CA ASN A 78 -35.43 -26.89 -10.26
C ASN A 78 -35.44 -28.37 -9.87
N LYS A 79 -34.39 -29.13 -10.23
CA LYS A 79 -34.25 -30.55 -9.91
C LYS A 79 -34.17 -30.83 -8.41
N ILE A 80 -33.51 -29.95 -7.64
CA ILE A 80 -33.20 -30.20 -6.22
C ILE A 80 -34.12 -29.48 -5.23
N SER A 81 -35.01 -28.60 -5.70
CA SER A 81 -35.82 -27.65 -4.90
C SER A 81 -36.61 -28.23 -3.71
N LYS A 82 -36.93 -29.52 -3.71
CA LYS A 82 -37.71 -30.21 -2.65
C LYS A 82 -36.93 -31.32 -1.94
N GLN A 83 -35.62 -31.40 -2.15
CA GLN A 83 -34.79 -32.47 -1.62
C GLN A 83 -34.01 -32.01 -0.39
N ASN A 84 -33.85 -32.91 0.57
CA ASN A 84 -32.98 -32.69 1.73
C ASN A 84 -31.51 -32.99 1.36
N ALA A 85 -30.59 -32.49 2.17
CA ALA A 85 -29.18 -32.78 2.00
C ALA A 85 -28.77 -33.99 2.84
N THR A 86 -28.04 -34.93 2.26
CA THR A 86 -27.41 -36.04 3.01
C THR A 86 -25.93 -35.76 3.18
N VAL A 87 -25.42 -35.93 4.40
CA VAL A 87 -24.00 -35.78 4.70
C VAL A 87 -23.25 -37.01 4.22
N VAL A 88 -22.38 -36.81 3.23
CA VAL A 88 -21.62 -37.92 2.61
C VAL A 88 -20.20 -38.02 3.14
N ASP A 89 -19.63 -36.90 3.60
CA ASP A 89 -18.26 -36.86 4.10
C ASP A 89 -18.04 -35.68 5.05
N ILE A 90 -17.16 -35.88 6.03
CA ILE A 90 -16.71 -34.87 6.98
C ILE A 90 -15.20 -34.96 7.09
N ASP A 91 -14.51 -34.01 6.46
CA ASP A 91 -13.05 -33.91 6.53
C ASP A 91 -12.65 -32.98 7.68
N LYS A 92 -11.93 -33.52 8.67
CA LYS A 92 -11.38 -32.76 9.79
C LYS A 92 -9.86 -32.67 9.66
N LYS A 93 -9.35 -31.44 9.59
CA LYS A 93 -7.91 -31.18 9.47
C LYS A 93 -7.46 -30.17 10.51
N GLN A 94 -6.54 -30.59 11.37
CA GLN A 94 -5.79 -29.65 12.19
C GLN A 94 -4.85 -28.84 11.30
N LYS A 95 -4.93 -27.51 11.42
CA LYS A 95 -4.12 -26.55 10.68
C LYS A 95 -3.38 -25.64 11.64
N LYS A 96 -2.21 -25.21 11.20
CA LYS A 96 -1.40 -24.21 11.90
C LYS A 96 -1.13 -23.05 10.95
N SER A 97 -1.22 -21.84 11.48
CA SER A 97 -0.82 -20.60 10.81
C SER A 97 0.22 -19.89 11.65
N PHE A 98 1.36 -19.57 11.05
CA PHE A 98 2.45 -18.87 11.72
C PHE A 98 2.29 -17.36 11.59
N ALA A 99 2.93 -16.62 12.50
CA ALA A 99 2.93 -15.18 12.45
C ALA A 99 3.53 -14.68 11.13
N PRO A 100 3.01 -13.57 10.57
CA PRO A 100 3.70 -12.90 9.49
C PRO A 100 5.11 -12.48 9.95
N GLY A 101 6.09 -12.61 9.06
CA GLY A 101 7.49 -12.29 9.38
C GLY A 101 7.69 -10.84 9.78
N LEU A 102 8.85 -10.54 10.35
CA LEU A 102 9.24 -9.18 10.77
C LEU A 102 9.15 -8.19 9.60
N TYR A 103 9.10 -6.89 9.94
CA TYR A 103 8.99 -5.85 8.93
C TYR A 103 10.34 -5.59 8.25
N ASP A 104 10.32 -5.61 6.93
CA ASP A 104 11.13 -4.70 6.12
C ASP A 104 10.40 -3.34 5.99
N LEU A 105 11.01 -2.37 5.31
CA LEU A 105 10.36 -1.07 5.10
C LEU A 105 9.13 -1.15 4.20
N THR A 106 9.15 -1.98 3.15
CA THR A 106 8.05 -2.08 2.18
C THR A 106 6.78 -2.58 2.86
N GLU A 107 6.89 -3.65 3.63
CA GLU A 107 5.78 -4.26 4.36
C GLU A 107 5.24 -3.31 5.43
N LEU A 108 6.10 -2.60 6.15
CA LEU A 108 5.66 -1.58 7.10
C LEU A 108 4.90 -0.44 6.42
N GLN A 109 5.37 0.01 5.25
CA GLN A 109 4.68 1.02 4.44
C GLN A 109 3.32 0.53 3.94
N ARG A 110 3.22 -0.74 3.55
CA ARG A 110 1.96 -1.37 3.11
C ARG A 110 0.94 -1.40 4.26
N ASP A 111 1.33 -1.89 5.42
CA ASP A 111 0.43 -1.97 6.59
C ASP A 111 0.05 -0.58 7.09
N ALA A 112 1.00 0.36 7.19
CA ALA A 112 0.70 1.74 7.56
C ALA A 112 -0.27 2.42 6.57
N ASN A 113 -0.17 2.13 5.27
CA ASN A 113 -1.09 2.63 4.27
C ASN A 113 -2.48 1.97 4.39
N LYS A 114 -2.54 0.64 4.53
CA LYS A 114 -3.79 -0.12 4.66
C LYS A 114 -4.58 0.30 5.90
N ILE A 115 -3.91 0.40 7.04
CA ILE A 115 -4.52 0.61 8.36
C ILE A 115 -4.75 2.10 8.63
N PHE A 116 -3.75 2.96 8.36
CA PHE A 116 -3.79 4.37 8.74
C PHE A 116 -3.92 5.35 7.56
N GLY A 117 -3.78 4.86 6.32
CA GLY A 117 -3.79 5.70 5.12
C GLY A 117 -2.52 6.53 4.94
N TYR A 118 -1.45 6.21 5.65
CA TYR A 118 -0.17 6.93 5.54
C TYR A 118 0.47 6.69 4.17
N SER A 119 1.09 7.73 3.62
CA SER A 119 1.89 7.58 2.39
C SER A 119 3.20 6.84 2.67
N ALA A 120 3.80 6.22 1.66
CA ALA A 120 5.09 5.55 1.80
C ALA A 120 6.16 6.48 2.39
N LYS A 121 6.20 7.73 1.90
CA LYS A 121 7.13 8.76 2.35
C LYS A 121 6.86 9.21 3.79
N GLU A 122 5.59 9.35 4.17
CA GLU A 122 5.21 9.68 5.54
C GLU A 122 5.65 8.60 6.53
N THR A 123 5.40 7.33 6.22
CA THR A 123 5.85 6.20 7.05
C THR A 123 7.37 6.16 7.19
N LEU A 124 8.12 6.34 6.09
CA LEU A 124 9.59 6.41 6.14
C LEU A 124 10.09 7.55 7.01
N ASN A 125 9.49 8.74 6.92
CA ASN A 125 9.88 9.89 7.73
C ASN A 125 9.58 9.67 9.23
N ILE A 126 8.47 9.01 9.56
CA ILE A 126 8.15 8.64 10.94
C ILE A 126 9.16 7.61 11.47
N MET A 127 9.46 6.58 10.68
CA MET A 127 10.45 5.57 11.03
C MET A 127 11.85 6.16 11.25
N GLN A 128 12.27 7.11 10.42
CA GLN A 128 13.55 7.81 10.61
C GLN A 128 13.61 8.52 11.97
N LYS A 129 12.52 9.15 12.43
CA LYS A 129 12.49 9.74 13.76
C LYS A 129 12.56 8.69 14.87
N LEU A 130 11.83 7.58 14.73
CA LEU A 130 11.87 6.47 15.68
C LEU A 130 13.27 5.84 15.80
N TYR A 131 14.04 5.84 14.70
CA TYR A 131 15.42 5.34 14.63
C TYR A 131 16.45 6.38 15.12
N GLU A 132 16.48 7.59 14.56
CA GLU A 132 17.58 8.55 14.80
C GLU A 132 17.36 9.40 16.05
N GLN A 133 16.12 9.86 16.25
CA GLN A 133 15.78 10.78 17.34
C GLN A 133 15.43 10.02 18.62
N HIS A 134 14.49 9.07 18.53
CA HIS A 134 14.03 8.31 19.69
C HIS A 134 14.90 7.08 19.97
N LYS A 135 15.60 6.55 18.96
CA LYS A 135 16.48 5.37 19.06
C LYS A 135 15.79 4.13 19.64
N VAL A 136 14.50 3.96 19.35
CA VAL A 136 13.67 2.87 19.89
C VAL A 136 13.44 1.73 18.90
N LEU A 137 13.71 1.95 17.60
CA LEU A 137 13.59 0.96 16.53
C LEU A 137 14.89 0.90 15.74
N THR A 138 15.17 -0.23 15.10
CA THR A 138 16.37 -0.45 14.28
C THR A 138 16.28 0.22 12.90
N TYR A 139 17.36 0.10 12.12
CA TYR A 139 17.55 0.84 10.87
C TYR A 139 16.34 0.71 9.90
N PRO A 140 15.78 1.83 9.40
CA PRO A 140 14.48 1.82 8.75
C PRO A 140 14.51 1.52 7.25
N ARG A 141 15.68 1.45 6.60
CA ARG A 141 15.77 1.24 5.14
C ARG A 141 16.34 -0.15 4.82
N THR A 142 15.73 -1.15 5.42
CA THR A 142 16.07 -2.57 5.23
C THR A 142 15.04 -3.24 4.33
N ASP A 143 15.50 -4.16 3.49
CA ASP A 143 14.71 -5.08 2.67
C ASP A 143 14.61 -6.49 3.31
N SER A 144 15.32 -6.73 4.42
CA SER A 144 15.27 -8.01 5.11
C SER A 144 14.10 -8.07 6.10
N ARG A 145 13.46 -9.24 6.15
CA ARG A 145 12.46 -9.63 7.16
C ARG A 145 13.02 -10.58 8.22
N TYR A 146 14.35 -10.74 8.25
CA TYR A 146 15.06 -11.65 9.13
C TYR A 146 16.05 -10.90 10.02
N ILE A 147 16.37 -11.50 11.16
CA ILE A 147 17.49 -11.11 12.02
C ILE A 147 18.57 -12.19 11.98
N SER A 148 19.79 -11.78 12.28
CA SER A 148 20.94 -12.66 12.39
C SER A 148 21.00 -13.33 13.77
N SER A 149 21.77 -14.41 13.86
CA SER A 149 21.89 -15.25 15.05
C SER A 149 22.56 -14.53 16.23
N ASP A 150 23.42 -13.55 15.98
CA ASP A 150 24.06 -12.69 16.97
C ASP A 150 23.07 -11.79 17.74
N ILE A 151 21.95 -11.42 17.12
CA ILE A 151 20.91 -10.59 17.75
C ILE A 151 20.09 -11.39 18.77
N VAL A 152 20.05 -12.73 18.66
CA VAL A 152 19.17 -13.59 19.49
C VAL A 152 19.43 -13.41 20.99
N GLY A 153 20.69 -13.24 21.39
CA GLY A 153 21.07 -13.01 22.78
C GLY A 153 20.50 -11.74 23.39
N THR A 154 20.11 -10.75 22.57
CA THR A 154 19.57 -9.44 22.99
C THR A 154 18.04 -9.39 23.04
N LEU A 155 17.36 -10.45 22.58
CA LEU A 155 15.89 -10.48 22.54
C LEU A 155 15.24 -10.27 23.92
N PRO A 156 15.76 -10.82 25.03
CA PRO A 156 15.21 -10.56 26.36
C PRO A 156 15.25 -9.07 26.75
N GLU A 157 16.34 -8.36 26.45
CA GLU A 157 16.52 -6.94 26.73
C GLU A 157 15.58 -6.08 25.89
N ARG A 158 15.44 -6.40 24.60
CA ARG A 158 14.49 -5.74 23.69
C ARG A 158 13.03 -5.94 24.15
N LEU A 159 12.68 -7.16 24.56
CA LEU A 159 11.36 -7.47 25.14
C LEU A 159 11.08 -6.67 26.42
N LYS A 160 12.07 -6.52 27.30
CA LYS A 160 11.95 -5.68 28.51
C LYS A 160 11.76 -4.20 28.13
N ALA A 161 12.54 -3.70 27.17
CA ALA A 161 12.49 -2.31 26.73
C ALA A 161 11.14 -1.94 26.09
N CYS A 162 10.62 -2.79 25.19
CA CYS A 162 9.33 -2.56 24.56
C CYS A 162 8.12 -3.04 25.38
N GLY A 163 8.34 -3.87 26.42
CA GLY A 163 7.34 -4.48 27.31
C GLY A 163 6.73 -3.51 28.33
N VAL A 164 6.34 -2.33 27.88
CA VAL A 164 5.73 -1.26 28.66
C VAL A 164 4.29 -1.01 28.22
N GLY A 165 3.46 -0.45 29.11
CA GLY A 165 2.06 -0.15 28.80
C GLY A 165 1.27 -1.39 28.39
N GLU A 166 0.56 -1.30 27.25
CA GLU A 166 -0.28 -2.37 26.71
C GLU A 166 0.50 -3.63 26.28
N TYR A 167 1.80 -3.50 25.99
CA TYR A 167 2.65 -4.62 25.57
C TYR A 167 3.17 -5.46 26.73
N ARG A 168 3.10 -4.94 27.97
CA ARG A 168 3.68 -5.59 29.15
C ARG A 168 3.17 -7.02 29.37
N PRO A 169 1.85 -7.33 29.31
CA PRO A 169 1.38 -8.70 29.50
C PRO A 169 1.92 -9.68 28.45
N LEU A 170 1.97 -9.24 27.19
CA LEU A 170 2.46 -10.04 26.07
C LEU A 170 3.97 -10.30 26.19
N ALA A 171 4.76 -9.27 26.47
CA ALA A 171 6.20 -9.39 26.67
C ALA A 171 6.53 -10.29 27.86
N HIS A 172 5.82 -10.13 28.99
CA HIS A 172 5.99 -10.97 30.16
C HIS A 172 5.71 -12.45 29.86
N LYS A 173 4.64 -12.74 29.10
CA LYS A 173 4.30 -14.10 28.67
C LYS A 173 5.41 -14.75 27.85
N VAL A 174 6.07 -14.01 26.96
CA VAL A 174 7.23 -14.50 26.21
C VAL A 174 8.42 -14.75 27.14
N LEU A 175 8.67 -13.85 28.09
CA LEU A 175 9.80 -13.91 29.03
C LEU A 175 9.66 -14.99 30.13
N GLN A 176 8.49 -15.60 30.30
CA GLN A 176 8.30 -16.72 31.25
C GLN A 176 9.09 -17.98 30.88
N LYS A 177 9.54 -18.09 29.63
CA LYS A 177 10.36 -19.20 29.13
C LYS A 177 11.58 -18.61 28.41
N PRO A 178 12.68 -19.38 28.28
CA PRO A 178 13.78 -18.98 27.41
C PRO A 178 13.27 -18.66 26.00
N VAL A 179 13.65 -17.49 25.48
CA VAL A 179 13.22 -17.03 24.15
C VAL A 179 13.76 -17.99 23.10
N LYS A 180 12.87 -18.74 22.44
CA LYS A 180 13.24 -19.69 21.38
C LYS A 180 13.23 -18.99 20.02
N SER A 181 14.39 -18.85 19.40
CA SER A 181 14.50 -18.46 18.01
C SER A 181 14.16 -19.62 17.07
N ASN A 182 13.75 -19.29 15.84
CA ASN A 182 13.57 -20.27 14.78
C ASN A 182 13.79 -19.63 13.40
N LYS A 183 13.94 -20.47 12.36
CA LYS A 183 14.23 -20.05 10.99
C LYS A 183 13.15 -19.19 10.31
N SER A 184 11.98 -18.99 10.93
CA SER A 184 10.94 -18.10 10.38
C SER A 184 11.30 -16.62 10.49
N PHE A 185 12.15 -16.24 11.45
CA PHE A 185 12.61 -14.86 11.62
C PHE A 185 14.11 -14.73 11.94
N VAL A 186 14.80 -15.82 12.30
CA VAL A 186 16.27 -15.82 12.52
C VAL A 186 16.94 -16.66 11.45
N ASP A 187 17.58 -16.02 10.47
CA ASP A 187 18.25 -16.72 9.38
C ASP A 187 19.34 -15.85 8.75
N ASP A 188 20.60 -16.10 9.13
CA ASP A 188 21.77 -15.34 8.64
C ASP A 188 21.85 -15.31 7.10
N SER A 189 21.40 -16.37 6.43
CA SER A 189 21.39 -16.46 4.96
C SER A 189 20.38 -15.54 4.26
N LYS A 190 19.45 -14.94 5.03
CA LYS A 190 18.38 -14.06 4.53
C LYS A 190 18.48 -12.64 5.11
N VAL A 191 19.57 -12.34 5.79
CA VAL A 191 19.94 -10.98 6.17
C VAL A 191 20.78 -10.40 5.04
N SER A 192 20.39 -9.22 4.55
CA SER A 192 21.14 -8.48 3.54
C SER A 192 22.17 -7.57 4.24
N ASP A 193 22.42 -6.36 3.73
CA ASP A 193 23.24 -5.35 4.42
C ASP A 193 22.64 -4.97 5.79
N HIS A 194 21.34 -5.15 5.96
CA HIS A 194 20.61 -4.81 7.18
C HIS A 194 19.61 -5.92 7.55
N HIS A 195 19.40 -6.09 8.85
CA HIS A 195 18.36 -6.99 9.37
C HIS A 195 17.00 -6.29 9.44
N ALA A 196 15.96 -7.01 9.84
CA ALA A 196 14.58 -6.51 9.94
C ALA A 196 14.41 -5.36 10.95
N ILE A 197 13.33 -4.59 10.77
CA ILE A 197 12.93 -3.52 11.68
C ILE A 197 12.34 -4.13 12.95
N ILE A 198 13.04 -3.96 14.08
CA ILE A 198 12.65 -4.47 15.42
C ILE A 198 12.86 -3.39 16.49
N PRO A 199 12.28 -3.54 17.70
CA PRO A 199 12.62 -2.69 18.84
C PRO A 199 14.08 -2.83 19.25
N THR A 200 14.66 -1.74 19.75
CA THR A 200 15.98 -1.71 20.40
C THR A 200 15.87 -1.98 21.90
N GLU A 201 17.00 -2.05 22.58
CA GLU A 201 17.16 -2.15 24.03
C GLU A 201 16.91 -0.80 24.75
N SER A 202 16.79 0.30 24.01
CA SER A 202 16.59 1.64 24.54
C SER A 202 15.25 1.84 25.27
N TYR A 203 15.26 2.67 26.30
CA TYR A 203 14.05 3.08 27.02
C TYR A 203 13.05 3.81 26.11
N VAL A 204 11.77 3.44 26.22
CA VAL A 204 10.68 3.99 25.40
C VAL A 204 9.93 5.06 26.17
N ASN A 205 10.17 6.32 25.83
CA ASN A 205 9.38 7.44 26.37
C ASN A 205 8.17 7.75 25.47
N PHE A 206 7.06 7.07 25.72
CA PHE A 206 5.82 7.30 24.96
C PHE A 206 5.33 8.76 25.00
N SER A 207 5.56 9.49 26.10
CA SER A 207 5.12 10.89 26.21
C SER A 207 5.78 11.82 25.18
N ALA A 208 6.95 11.43 24.66
CA ALA A 208 7.66 12.16 23.60
C ALA A 208 7.13 11.85 22.18
N PHE A 209 6.30 10.82 22.02
CA PHE A 209 5.80 10.42 20.71
C PHE A 209 4.55 11.20 20.30
N THR A 210 4.50 11.58 19.04
CA THR A 210 3.26 11.95 18.35
C THR A 210 2.35 10.73 18.15
N ASP A 211 1.05 10.97 17.90
CA ASP A 211 0.09 9.91 17.57
C ASP A 211 0.55 9.04 16.37
N LYS A 212 1.14 9.66 15.34
CA LYS A 212 1.64 8.92 14.17
C LYS A 212 2.86 8.05 14.50
N GLU A 213 3.78 8.56 15.32
CA GLU A 213 4.94 7.79 15.80
C GLU A 213 4.50 6.60 16.66
N ARG A 214 3.53 6.78 17.56
CA ARG A 214 2.94 5.69 18.35
C ARG A 214 2.34 4.59 17.47
N LYS A 215 1.62 4.97 16.41
CA LYS A 215 1.02 4.01 15.47
C LYS A 215 2.03 3.18 14.69
N ILE A 216 3.11 3.79 14.21
CA ILE A 216 4.17 3.05 13.52
C ILE A 216 4.94 2.17 14.50
N TYR A 217 5.24 2.68 15.70
CA TYR A 217 5.88 1.90 16.75
C TYR A 217 5.03 0.69 17.16
N ASP A 218 3.71 0.86 17.31
CA ASP A 218 2.76 -0.22 17.62
C ASP A 218 2.79 -1.35 16.60
N LEU A 219 2.79 -1.01 15.30
CA LEU A 219 2.91 -2.01 14.24
C LEU A 219 4.17 -2.85 14.46
N VAL A 220 5.33 -2.21 14.61
CA VAL A 220 6.63 -2.88 14.72
C VAL A 220 6.70 -3.75 15.97
N VAL A 221 6.28 -3.25 17.13
CA VAL A 221 6.27 -4.02 18.39
C VAL A 221 5.32 -5.21 18.31
N LYS A 222 4.11 -5.05 17.77
CA LYS A 222 3.16 -6.17 17.61
C LYS A 222 3.72 -7.24 16.67
N ARG A 223 4.37 -6.85 15.56
CA ARG A 223 5.01 -7.83 14.66
C ARG A 223 6.17 -8.56 15.35
N PHE A 224 7.00 -7.83 16.10
CA PHE A 224 8.10 -8.40 16.88
C PHE A 224 7.61 -9.39 17.95
N LEU A 225 6.55 -9.05 18.69
CA LEU A 225 5.94 -9.97 19.65
C LEU A 225 5.31 -11.18 18.95
N ALA A 226 4.59 -10.99 17.84
CA ALA A 226 3.90 -12.06 17.14
C ALA A 226 4.84 -13.19 16.67
N VAL A 227 6.03 -12.87 16.15
CA VAL A 227 6.99 -13.91 15.71
C VAL A 227 7.59 -14.72 16.86
N LEU A 228 7.48 -14.23 18.10
CA LEU A 228 7.92 -14.91 19.32
C LEU A 228 6.81 -15.75 19.98
N PHE A 229 5.57 -15.66 19.48
CA PHE A 229 4.46 -16.46 19.96
C PHE A 229 4.34 -17.80 19.18
N PRO A 230 3.72 -18.84 19.79
CA PRO A 230 3.38 -20.06 19.08
C PRO A 230 2.45 -19.84 17.87
N ALA A 231 2.37 -20.83 17.00
CA ALA A 231 1.44 -20.83 15.88
C ALA A 231 -0.02 -20.71 16.36
N PHE A 232 -0.85 -20.08 15.53
CA PHE A 232 -2.30 -20.16 15.65
C PHE A 232 -2.75 -21.54 15.17
N GLU A 233 -3.42 -22.30 16.03
CA GLU A 233 -3.83 -23.68 15.73
C GLU A 233 -5.36 -23.79 15.75
N TYR A 234 -5.91 -24.40 14.72
CA TYR A 234 -7.34 -24.56 14.55
C TYR A 234 -7.69 -25.88 13.86
N GLU A 235 -8.86 -26.41 14.16
CA GLU A 235 -9.45 -27.50 13.40
C GLU A 235 -10.34 -26.90 12.31
N GLN A 236 -10.04 -27.20 11.05
CA GLN A 236 -10.92 -26.91 9.93
C GLN A 236 -11.77 -28.14 9.63
N LEU A 237 -13.08 -27.96 9.62
CA LEU A 237 -14.05 -28.99 9.27
C LEU A 237 -14.67 -28.64 7.90
N THR A 238 -14.55 -29.55 6.94
CA THR A 238 -15.21 -29.41 5.63
C THR A 238 -16.31 -30.47 5.54
N LEU A 239 -17.55 -30.00 5.64
CA LEU A 239 -18.74 -30.80 5.46
C LEU A 239 -19.02 -30.92 3.96
N ARG A 240 -19.17 -32.15 3.45
CA ARG A 240 -19.65 -32.41 2.08
C ARG A 240 -21.00 -33.08 2.14
N THR A 241 -21.96 -32.52 1.43
CA THR A 241 -23.32 -33.03 1.35
C THR A 241 -23.75 -33.27 -0.09
N LYS A 242 -24.75 -34.13 -0.26
CA LYS A 242 -25.46 -34.36 -1.52
C LYS A 242 -26.89 -33.89 -1.43
N ILE A 243 -27.34 -33.13 -2.42
CA ILE A 243 -28.76 -32.82 -2.63
C ILE A 243 -29.10 -33.36 -4.03
N GLY A 244 -29.82 -34.48 -4.08
CA GLY A 244 -29.86 -35.30 -5.31
C GLY A 244 -28.45 -35.72 -5.72
N ASP A 245 -28.11 -35.51 -7.00
CA ASP A 245 -26.78 -35.84 -7.54
C ASP A 245 -25.72 -34.73 -7.29
N GLU A 246 -26.15 -33.57 -6.82
CA GLU A 246 -25.32 -32.37 -6.72
C GLU A 246 -24.54 -32.30 -5.42
N THR A 247 -23.30 -31.82 -5.50
CA THR A 247 -22.41 -31.69 -4.35
C THR A 247 -22.51 -30.30 -3.75
N PHE A 248 -22.62 -30.23 -2.44
CA PHE A 248 -22.53 -28.99 -1.68
C PHE A 248 -21.50 -29.11 -0.56
N ILE A 249 -20.91 -27.98 -0.17
CA ILE A 249 -19.95 -27.93 0.93
C ILE A 249 -20.24 -26.81 1.91
N ALA A 250 -19.85 -27.03 3.17
CA ALA A 250 -19.75 -25.98 4.19
C ALA A 250 -18.41 -26.12 4.93
N ARG A 251 -17.84 -25.00 5.37
CA ARG A 251 -16.60 -24.98 6.13
C ARG A 251 -16.81 -24.37 7.50
N GLY A 252 -16.23 -25.01 8.50
CA GLY A 252 -16.19 -24.53 9.87
C GLY A 252 -14.77 -24.50 10.42
N LYS A 253 -14.59 -23.66 11.42
CA LYS A 253 -13.31 -23.45 12.08
C LYS A 253 -13.49 -23.39 13.58
N THR A 254 -12.79 -24.27 14.28
CA THR A 254 -12.73 -24.28 15.74
C THR A 254 -11.32 -23.92 16.17
N ILE A 255 -11.17 -22.82 16.89
CA ILE A 255 -9.88 -22.38 17.40
C ILE A 255 -9.45 -23.33 18.53
N LEU A 256 -8.27 -23.94 18.38
CA LEU A 256 -7.64 -24.77 19.42
C LEU A 256 -6.70 -23.92 20.28
N HIS A 257 -5.82 -23.15 19.63
CA HIS A 257 -4.89 -22.23 20.27
C HIS A 257 -4.78 -20.92 19.50
N ALA A 258 -4.97 -19.79 20.19
CA ALA A 258 -4.91 -18.46 19.58
C ALA A 258 -3.48 -18.09 19.08
N GLY A 259 -2.44 -18.58 19.76
CA GLY A 259 -1.05 -18.33 19.38
C GLY A 259 -0.74 -16.85 19.20
N TRP A 260 0.01 -16.52 18.15
CA TRP A 260 0.38 -15.15 17.80
C TRP A 260 -0.79 -14.20 17.52
N LYS A 261 -2.01 -14.71 17.22
CA LYS A 261 -3.19 -13.84 17.02
C LYS A 261 -3.63 -13.13 18.30
N GLU A 262 -3.22 -13.61 19.47
CA GLU A 262 -3.42 -12.94 20.76
C GLU A 262 -2.80 -11.54 20.79
N VAL A 263 -1.66 -11.34 20.13
CA VAL A 263 -0.97 -10.04 20.03
C VAL A 263 -1.82 -8.98 19.33
N TYR A 264 -2.77 -9.44 18.50
CA TYR A 264 -3.71 -8.60 17.75
C TYR A 264 -5.13 -8.67 18.33
N GLU A 265 -5.27 -9.02 19.62
CA GLU A 265 -6.57 -9.16 20.30
C GLU A 265 -7.54 -10.13 19.59
N ASN A 266 -7.00 -11.13 18.85
CA ASN A 266 -7.75 -12.03 17.98
C ASN A 266 -8.56 -11.34 16.87
N ARG A 267 -8.25 -10.08 16.56
CA ARG A 267 -8.84 -9.30 15.46
C ARG A 267 -7.99 -9.31 14.19
N PHE A 268 -6.99 -10.18 14.13
CA PHE A 268 -6.22 -10.38 12.91
C PHE A 268 -7.03 -11.19 11.91
N GLU A 269 -7.67 -10.47 11.00
CA GLU A 269 -8.30 -11.05 9.81
C GLU A 269 -7.21 -11.54 8.86
N ASP A 270 -7.23 -12.83 8.55
CA ASP A 270 -6.43 -13.35 7.46
C ASP A 270 -7.07 -12.80 6.17
N ASP A 271 -6.29 -12.12 5.33
CA ASP A 271 -6.74 -11.44 4.10
C ASP A 271 -7.21 -12.42 2.99
N ASP A 272 -7.50 -13.69 3.34
CA ASP A 272 -8.01 -14.76 2.46
C ASP A 272 -9.49 -14.52 2.08
N ALA A 273 -9.78 -13.32 1.58
CA ALA A 273 -11.06 -12.93 0.99
C ALA A 273 -11.36 -13.62 -0.35
N SER A 274 -10.53 -14.59 -0.76
CA SER A 274 -10.67 -15.36 -2.00
C SER A 274 -11.45 -16.65 -1.84
N ASP A 275 -11.83 -17.04 -0.62
CA ASP A 275 -12.58 -18.28 -0.44
C ASP A 275 -14.07 -18.07 -0.73
N ASP A 276 -14.56 -18.77 -1.76
CA ASP A 276 -15.98 -18.71 -2.16
C ASP A 276 -16.91 -19.30 -1.09
N VAL A 277 -16.34 -20.08 -0.16
CA VAL A 277 -17.06 -20.70 0.95
C VAL A 277 -16.60 -20.05 2.24
N LYS A 278 -17.48 -19.22 2.81
CA LYS A 278 -17.19 -18.56 4.09
C LYS A 278 -17.18 -19.57 5.23
N GLU A 279 -16.21 -19.41 6.13
CA GLU A 279 -16.19 -20.13 7.40
C GLU A 279 -17.42 -19.76 8.24
N GLN A 280 -18.05 -20.76 8.85
CA GLN A 280 -19.21 -20.60 9.73
C GLN A 280 -19.11 -21.55 10.93
N ILE A 281 -19.90 -21.29 11.98
CA ILE A 281 -20.03 -22.26 13.08
C ILE A 281 -20.85 -23.43 12.55
N LEU A 282 -20.26 -24.63 12.59
CA LEU A 282 -20.96 -25.86 12.20
C LEU A 282 -21.55 -26.52 13.44
N PRO A 283 -22.83 -26.93 13.41
CA PRO A 283 -23.40 -27.73 14.49
C PRO A 283 -22.73 -29.11 14.51
N ARG A 284 -23.02 -29.90 15.55
CA ARG A 284 -22.57 -31.28 15.62
C ARG A 284 -23.31 -32.08 14.54
N ILE A 285 -22.58 -32.54 13.54
CA ILE A 285 -23.08 -33.29 12.38
C ILE A 285 -22.21 -34.53 12.21
N GLU A 286 -22.82 -35.66 11.86
CA GLU A 286 -22.18 -36.94 11.59
C GLU A 286 -22.44 -37.39 10.14
N LYS A 287 -21.59 -38.29 9.65
CA LYS A 287 -21.74 -38.84 8.30
C LYS A 287 -23.01 -39.69 8.25
N GLY A 288 -23.83 -39.47 7.23
CA GLY A 288 -25.14 -40.11 7.08
C GLY A 288 -26.32 -39.25 7.54
N ASP A 289 -26.06 -38.16 8.26
CA ASP A 289 -27.13 -37.25 8.70
C ASP A 289 -27.90 -36.66 7.51
N THR A 290 -29.21 -36.49 7.71
CA THR A 290 -30.09 -35.80 6.76
C THR A 290 -30.41 -34.41 7.28
N LEU A 291 -29.99 -33.38 6.55
CA LEU A 291 -30.22 -31.99 6.86
C LEU A 291 -31.45 -31.49 6.10
N ASN A 292 -32.45 -31.00 6.85
CA ASN A 292 -33.65 -30.42 6.26
C ASN A 292 -33.32 -29.09 5.55
N ILE A 293 -33.57 -29.03 4.25
CA ILE A 293 -33.34 -27.83 3.43
C ILE A 293 -34.59 -26.97 3.40
N LYS A 294 -34.47 -25.75 3.94
CA LYS A 294 -35.55 -24.78 3.99
C LYS A 294 -35.63 -23.95 2.71
N LEU A 295 -34.48 -23.67 2.10
CA LEU A 295 -34.38 -22.74 0.99
C LEU A 295 -33.20 -23.12 0.09
N ILE A 296 -33.43 -23.17 -1.22
CA ILE A 296 -32.38 -23.28 -2.23
C ILE A 296 -32.49 -22.06 -3.13
N VAL A 297 -31.40 -21.31 -3.26
CA VAL A 297 -31.36 -20.07 -4.02
C VAL A 297 -30.21 -20.10 -5.00
N GLN A 298 -30.52 -19.77 -6.26
CA GLN A 298 -29.50 -19.39 -7.21
C GLN A 298 -28.91 -18.04 -6.79
N THR A 299 -27.61 -18.02 -6.55
CA THR A 299 -26.87 -16.78 -6.32
C THR A 299 -26.32 -16.28 -7.64
N SER A 300 -26.14 -14.96 -7.77
CA SER A 300 -25.44 -14.37 -8.91
C SER A 300 -24.42 -13.35 -8.43
N GLY A 301 -23.36 -13.21 -9.21
CA GLY A 301 -22.33 -12.22 -8.99
C GLY A 301 -21.73 -11.78 -10.32
N GLN A 302 -20.92 -10.74 -10.28
CA GLN A 302 -20.19 -10.26 -11.45
C GLN A 302 -18.70 -10.26 -11.15
N THR A 303 -17.90 -10.69 -12.12
CA THR A 303 -16.45 -10.51 -12.07
C THR A 303 -16.14 -9.03 -11.93
N LYS A 304 -15.18 -8.67 -11.09
CA LYS A 304 -14.79 -7.27 -10.86
C LYS A 304 -13.54 -6.93 -11.66
N ALA A 305 -13.50 -5.71 -12.19
CA ALA A 305 -12.27 -5.17 -12.75
C ALA A 305 -11.16 -5.19 -11.68
N PRO A 306 -9.87 -5.29 -12.08
CA PRO A 306 -8.79 -5.19 -11.12
C PRO A 306 -8.87 -3.85 -10.38
N ALA A 307 -8.59 -3.86 -9.07
CA ALA A 307 -8.59 -2.62 -8.29
C ALA A 307 -7.50 -1.67 -8.81
N ARG A 308 -7.76 -0.36 -8.75
CA ARG A 308 -6.72 0.64 -8.99
C ARG A 308 -5.58 0.48 -7.97
N PHE A 309 -4.42 0.98 -8.35
CA PHE A 309 -3.33 1.08 -7.39
C PHE A 309 -3.69 2.06 -6.28
N ASN A 310 -3.34 1.71 -5.04
CA ASN A 310 -3.05 2.66 -3.98
C ASN A 310 -1.54 2.64 -3.73
N GLU A 311 -1.02 3.44 -2.79
CA GLU A 311 0.44 3.46 -2.56
C GLU A 311 0.97 2.09 -2.09
N ALA A 312 0.23 1.32 -1.30
CA ALA A 312 0.65 -0.02 -0.88
C ALA A 312 0.73 -1.03 -2.03
N THR A 313 -0.30 -1.09 -2.87
CA THR A 313 -0.34 -2.01 -4.01
C THR A 313 0.62 -1.57 -5.12
N LEU A 314 0.90 -0.27 -5.25
CA LEU A 314 1.95 0.23 -6.14
C LEU A 314 3.35 -0.15 -5.63
N LEU A 315 3.63 0.02 -4.33
CA LEU A 315 4.89 -0.44 -3.73
C LEU A 315 5.12 -1.94 -3.97
N SER A 316 4.08 -2.76 -3.79
CA SER A 316 4.15 -4.20 -4.03
C SER A 316 4.46 -4.50 -5.51
N ALA A 317 3.86 -3.75 -6.42
CA ALA A 317 4.11 -3.90 -7.85
C ALA A 317 5.48 -3.37 -8.28
N MET A 318 6.01 -2.33 -7.62
CA MET A 318 7.37 -1.85 -7.85
C MET A 318 8.40 -2.85 -7.33
N GLU A 319 8.17 -3.47 -6.17
CA GLU A 319 9.02 -4.53 -5.63
C GLU A 319 9.05 -5.78 -6.50
N ASN A 320 7.90 -6.14 -7.09
CA ASN A 320 7.78 -7.26 -8.01
C ASN A 320 7.10 -6.83 -9.34
N PRO A 321 7.87 -6.22 -10.27
CA PRO A 321 7.34 -5.65 -11.50
C PRO A 321 7.16 -6.70 -12.61
N THR A 322 7.42 -7.98 -12.35
CA THR A 322 7.47 -9.05 -13.36
C THR A 322 6.19 -9.18 -14.20
N LYS A 323 5.01 -8.93 -13.61
CA LYS A 323 3.72 -8.90 -14.35
C LYS A 323 3.71 -7.87 -15.49
N TYR A 324 4.53 -6.82 -15.39
CA TYR A 324 4.56 -5.69 -16.34
C TYR A 324 5.80 -5.71 -17.23
N MET A 325 6.54 -6.82 -17.26
CA MET A 325 7.63 -7.01 -18.20
C MET A 325 7.08 -7.58 -19.51
N ASP A 326 7.56 -7.04 -20.63
CA ASP A 326 7.17 -7.50 -21.97
C ASP A 326 7.82 -8.85 -22.32
N THR A 327 8.89 -9.22 -21.60
CA THR A 327 9.64 -10.45 -21.82
C THR A 327 9.30 -11.49 -20.76
N GLN A 328 9.16 -12.76 -21.18
CA GLN A 328 9.14 -13.91 -20.27
C GLN A 328 10.58 -14.34 -19.88
N ASN A 329 11.53 -13.41 -19.90
CA ASN A 329 12.91 -13.73 -19.56
C ASN A 329 13.03 -13.96 -18.04
N LYS A 330 13.02 -15.24 -17.66
CA LYS A 330 13.13 -15.68 -16.28
C LYS A 330 14.38 -15.13 -15.59
N GLN A 331 15.50 -15.02 -16.30
CA GLN A 331 16.73 -14.50 -15.72
C GLN A 331 16.60 -13.03 -15.33
N LEU A 332 16.02 -12.18 -16.19
CA LEU A 332 15.78 -10.77 -15.86
C LEU A 332 14.73 -10.60 -14.74
N ALA A 333 13.70 -11.45 -14.74
CA ALA A 333 12.72 -11.49 -13.66
C ALA A 333 13.36 -11.86 -12.31
N ASP A 334 14.24 -12.86 -12.31
CA ASP A 334 15.00 -13.29 -11.13
C ASP A 334 15.98 -12.20 -10.69
N THR A 335 16.69 -11.55 -11.63
CA THR A 335 17.57 -10.39 -11.33
C THR A 335 16.78 -9.27 -10.68
N LEU A 336 15.68 -8.81 -11.29
CA LEU A 336 14.83 -7.78 -10.70
C LEU A 336 14.33 -8.17 -9.32
N LYS A 337 13.90 -9.42 -9.13
CA LYS A 337 13.47 -9.88 -7.80
C LYS A 337 14.62 -9.81 -6.77
N SER A 338 15.83 -10.18 -7.17
CA SER A 338 17.01 -10.17 -6.29
C SER A 338 17.55 -8.77 -5.99
N THR A 339 17.38 -7.81 -6.90
CA THR A 339 17.88 -6.43 -6.76
C THR A 339 16.85 -5.48 -6.16
N GLY A 340 15.69 -6.00 -5.74
CA GLY A 340 14.61 -5.21 -5.15
C GLY A 340 13.74 -4.50 -6.18
N GLY A 341 13.60 -5.01 -7.39
CA GLY A 341 12.62 -4.58 -8.37
C GLY A 341 12.87 -3.18 -8.92
N LEU A 342 11.78 -2.46 -9.21
CA LEU A 342 11.81 -1.08 -9.68
C LEU A 342 12.13 -0.10 -8.55
N GLY A 343 13.41 0.22 -8.45
CA GLY A 343 13.96 1.11 -7.43
C GLY A 343 14.13 0.40 -6.09
N THR A 344 15.20 0.77 -5.39
CA THR A 344 15.53 0.16 -4.09
C THR A 344 14.54 0.58 -3.01
N VAL A 345 14.46 -0.21 -1.93
CA VAL A 345 13.63 0.06 -0.75
C VAL A 345 13.78 1.49 -0.23
N ALA A 346 15.00 2.05 -0.29
CA ALA A 346 15.31 3.43 0.11
C ALA A 346 14.73 4.52 -0.81
N THR A 347 14.35 4.21 -2.06
CA THR A 347 14.03 5.21 -3.09
C THR A 347 12.58 5.17 -3.58
N ARG A 348 11.87 4.03 -3.47
CA ARG A 348 10.49 3.90 -3.98
C ARG A 348 9.54 4.96 -3.42
N ALA A 349 9.60 5.22 -2.12
CA ALA A 349 8.77 6.23 -1.46
C ALA A 349 8.99 7.64 -2.04
N ASP A 350 10.25 7.99 -2.32
CA ASP A 350 10.62 9.28 -2.91
C ASP A 350 10.23 9.37 -4.40
N ILE A 351 10.33 8.26 -5.13
CA ILE A 351 9.88 8.17 -6.52
C ILE A 351 8.38 8.41 -6.60
N ILE A 352 7.58 7.69 -5.79
CA ILE A 352 6.13 7.87 -5.74
C ILE A 352 5.79 9.34 -5.42
N ASP A 353 6.42 9.92 -4.40
CA ASP A 353 6.18 11.32 -4.01
C ASP A 353 6.53 12.31 -5.14
N LYS A 354 7.64 12.09 -5.85
CA LYS A 354 8.04 12.90 -7.02
C LYS A 354 7.03 12.82 -8.16
N LEU A 355 6.43 11.66 -8.42
CA LEU A 355 5.42 11.48 -9.47
C LEU A 355 4.16 12.31 -9.18
N PHE A 356 3.73 12.36 -7.92
CA PHE A 356 2.65 13.25 -7.46
C PHE A 356 3.05 14.73 -7.54
N ASN A 357 4.22 15.10 -7.04
CA ASN A 357 4.71 16.49 -7.03
C ASN A 357 4.94 17.04 -8.45
N SER A 358 5.13 16.16 -9.42
CA SER A 358 5.26 16.47 -10.85
C SER A 358 3.94 16.48 -11.60
N PHE A 359 2.81 16.17 -10.93
CA PHE A 359 1.47 16.08 -11.48
C PHE A 359 1.30 15.05 -12.59
N LEU A 360 2.12 13.98 -12.57
CA LEU A 360 1.92 12.81 -13.43
C LEU A 360 0.85 11.88 -12.87
N LEU A 361 0.73 11.87 -11.55
CA LEU A 361 -0.24 11.10 -10.79
C LEU A 361 -1.06 12.03 -9.92
N GLU A 362 -2.31 11.65 -9.68
CA GLU A 362 -3.20 12.28 -8.72
C GLU A 362 -3.90 11.25 -7.86
N LYS A 363 -4.33 11.65 -6.66
CA LYS A 363 -5.00 10.78 -5.71
C LYS A 363 -6.49 11.08 -5.69
N ARG A 364 -7.33 10.06 -5.88
CA ARG A 364 -8.79 10.16 -5.69
C ARG A 364 -9.21 9.19 -4.60
N GLY A 365 -9.46 9.71 -3.40
CA GLY A 365 -9.65 8.88 -2.22
C GLY A 365 -8.33 8.20 -1.82
N LYS A 366 -8.29 6.86 -1.85
CA LYS A 366 -7.06 6.08 -1.63
C LYS A 366 -6.37 5.66 -2.93
N ASP A 367 -7.08 5.77 -4.05
CA ASP A 367 -6.64 5.26 -5.34
C ASP A 367 -5.79 6.30 -6.08
N ILE A 368 -4.84 5.79 -6.84
CA ILE A 368 -3.91 6.54 -7.68
C ILE A 368 -4.44 6.50 -9.10
N HIS A 369 -4.48 7.68 -9.72
CA HIS A 369 -4.86 7.85 -11.11
C HIS A 369 -3.72 8.49 -11.88
N ILE A 370 -3.52 8.03 -13.11
CA ILE A 370 -2.66 8.74 -14.06
C ILE A 370 -3.37 10.01 -14.55
N THR A 371 -2.65 11.13 -14.63
CA THR A 371 -3.16 12.37 -15.20
C THR A 371 -3.00 12.38 -16.72
N SER A 372 -3.66 13.30 -17.41
CA SER A 372 -3.41 13.53 -18.85
C SER A 372 -1.93 13.81 -19.14
N LYS A 373 -1.27 14.59 -18.28
CA LYS A 373 0.17 14.83 -18.35
C LYS A 373 0.98 13.53 -18.23
N GLY A 374 0.57 12.63 -17.34
CA GLY A 374 1.17 11.29 -17.21
C GLY A 374 1.03 10.46 -18.48
N ARG A 375 -0.17 10.45 -19.10
CA ARG A 375 -0.40 9.73 -20.36
C ARG A 375 0.40 10.31 -21.53
N GLN A 376 0.37 11.63 -21.69
CA GLN A 376 1.17 12.29 -22.74
C GLN A 376 2.67 12.05 -22.56
N LEU A 377 3.18 11.98 -21.32
CA LEU A 377 4.58 11.59 -21.09
C LEU A 377 4.85 10.19 -21.68
N LEU A 378 3.97 9.21 -21.43
CA LEU A 378 4.11 7.87 -21.99
C LEU A 378 3.99 7.86 -23.51
N ASP A 379 3.19 8.73 -24.11
CA ASP A 379 3.08 8.81 -25.58
C ASP A 379 4.36 9.35 -26.23
N LEU A 380 5.11 10.18 -25.51
CA LEU A 380 6.27 10.93 -26.01
C LEU A 380 7.61 10.26 -25.73
N VAL A 381 7.70 9.40 -24.72
CA VAL A 381 8.93 8.66 -24.42
C VAL A 381 8.99 7.36 -25.24
N PRO A 382 10.20 6.90 -25.61
CA PRO A 382 10.40 5.61 -26.28
C PRO A 382 9.87 4.44 -25.46
N GLU A 383 9.50 3.35 -26.15
CA GLU A 383 8.85 2.18 -25.53
C GLU A 383 9.73 1.51 -24.47
N GLU A 384 11.04 1.42 -24.72
CA GLU A 384 12.00 0.80 -23.82
C GLU A 384 12.06 1.50 -22.44
N LEU A 385 11.84 2.82 -22.39
CA LEU A 385 11.79 3.57 -21.13
C LEU A 385 10.52 3.30 -20.31
N LYS A 386 9.48 2.70 -20.91
CA LYS A 386 8.24 2.34 -20.23
C LYS A 386 8.31 0.94 -19.62
N SER A 387 9.25 0.12 -20.08
CA SER A 387 9.37 -1.27 -19.64
C SER A 387 10.25 -1.39 -18.39
N PRO A 388 9.83 -2.18 -17.38
CA PRO A 388 10.71 -2.56 -16.27
C PRO A 388 11.94 -3.36 -16.71
N THR A 389 11.87 -3.99 -17.89
CA THR A 389 12.92 -4.82 -18.48
C THR A 389 14.26 -4.08 -18.56
N LEU A 390 14.26 -2.82 -19.02
CA LEU A 390 15.46 -1.99 -19.13
C LEU A 390 16.15 -1.80 -17.77
N THR A 391 15.37 -1.64 -16.69
CA THR A 391 15.96 -1.56 -15.35
C THR A 391 16.59 -2.88 -14.95
N GLY A 392 15.95 -4.01 -15.27
CA GLY A 392 16.51 -5.34 -15.00
C GLY A 392 17.85 -5.58 -15.70
N GLU A 393 17.96 -5.17 -16.96
CA GLU A 393 19.20 -5.27 -17.73
C GLU A 393 20.32 -4.41 -17.14
N TRP A 394 19.99 -3.20 -16.68
CA TRP A 394 20.98 -2.32 -16.05
C TRP A 394 21.46 -2.89 -14.72
N GLU A 395 20.54 -3.37 -13.87
CA GLU A 395 20.92 -4.01 -12.61
C GLU A 395 21.79 -5.26 -12.84
N GLN A 396 21.48 -6.06 -13.86
CA GLN A 396 22.33 -7.20 -14.24
C GLN A 396 23.75 -6.78 -14.63
N LYS A 397 23.88 -5.71 -15.42
CA LYS A 397 25.19 -5.16 -15.81
C LYS A 397 25.94 -4.57 -14.61
N LEU A 398 25.25 -3.87 -13.72
CA LEU A 398 25.84 -3.34 -12.48
C LEU A 398 26.31 -4.46 -11.55
N GLU A 399 25.55 -5.54 -11.43
CA GLU A 399 25.94 -6.73 -10.68
C GLU A 399 27.17 -7.40 -11.32
N ALA A 400 27.22 -7.50 -12.65
CA ALA A 400 28.39 -8.01 -13.36
C ALA A 400 29.64 -7.15 -13.13
N ILE A 401 29.49 -5.81 -13.03
CA ILE A 401 30.59 -4.90 -12.68
C ILE A 401 31.04 -5.14 -11.24
N ALA A 402 30.12 -5.24 -10.29
CA ALA A 402 30.44 -5.51 -8.88
C ALA A 402 31.19 -6.85 -8.69
N LYS A 403 30.87 -7.85 -9.53
CA LYS A 403 31.54 -9.16 -9.56
C LYS A 403 32.81 -9.20 -10.43
N GLY A 404 33.25 -8.07 -10.99
CA GLY A 404 34.44 -7.99 -11.86
C GLY A 404 34.29 -8.67 -13.23
N LYS A 405 33.07 -9.03 -13.65
CA LYS A 405 32.76 -9.69 -14.93
C LYS A 405 32.52 -8.73 -16.09
N LEU A 406 32.26 -7.46 -15.81
CA LEU A 406 32.07 -6.40 -16.81
C LEU A 406 32.89 -5.15 -16.44
N LYS A 407 33.57 -4.55 -17.41
CA LYS A 407 34.30 -3.28 -17.21
C LYS A 407 33.33 -2.11 -17.17
N LYS A 408 33.45 -1.22 -16.18
CA LYS A 408 32.57 -0.05 -16.02
C LYS A 408 32.56 0.88 -17.24
N GLU A 409 33.67 0.95 -17.97
CA GLU A 409 33.83 1.79 -19.17
C GLU A 409 32.93 1.35 -20.32
N VAL A 410 32.69 0.02 -20.43
CA VAL A 410 31.79 -0.56 -21.43
C VAL A 410 30.36 -0.10 -21.14
N PHE A 411 29.90 -0.31 -19.91
CA PHE A 411 28.57 0.12 -19.47
C PHE A 411 28.35 1.63 -19.64
N ILE A 412 29.33 2.46 -19.26
CA ILE A 412 29.24 3.92 -19.43
C ILE A 412 29.12 4.30 -20.92
N SER A 413 29.85 3.62 -21.80
CA SER A 413 29.82 3.88 -23.24
C SER A 413 28.48 3.49 -23.86
N GLU A 414 27.94 2.33 -23.48
CA GLU A 414 26.59 1.90 -23.87
C GLU A 414 25.54 2.92 -23.41
N MET A 415 25.59 3.36 -22.15
CA MET A 415 24.68 4.37 -21.61
C MET A 415 24.73 5.71 -22.36
N LYS A 416 25.93 6.12 -22.81
CA LYS A 416 26.10 7.32 -23.64
C LYS A 416 25.47 7.15 -25.01
N ASN A 417 25.66 6.01 -25.66
CA ASN A 417 25.10 5.72 -26.98
C ASN A 417 23.59 5.60 -26.93
N TYR A 418 23.06 4.82 -25.99
CA TYR A 418 21.63 4.72 -25.71
C TYR A 418 21.00 6.10 -25.47
N THR A 419 21.68 6.95 -24.68
CA THR A 419 21.21 8.32 -24.47
C THR A 419 21.11 9.10 -25.78
N LYS A 420 22.09 9.00 -26.68
CA LYS A 420 22.08 9.67 -27.99
C LYS A 420 20.94 9.17 -28.88
N GLU A 421 20.70 7.87 -28.91
CA GLU A 421 19.63 7.24 -29.68
C GLU A 421 18.25 7.74 -29.22
N ILE A 422 17.99 7.68 -27.91
CA ILE A 422 16.75 8.18 -27.32
C ILE A 422 16.56 9.68 -27.58
N VAL A 423 17.64 10.47 -27.51
CA VAL A 423 17.62 11.90 -27.85
C VAL A 423 17.21 12.11 -29.31
N ALA A 424 17.78 11.34 -30.24
CA ALA A 424 17.49 11.44 -31.66
C ALA A 424 16.04 11.04 -31.97
N GLU A 425 15.57 9.93 -31.39
CA GLU A 425 14.19 9.45 -31.55
C GLU A 425 13.18 10.50 -31.08
N ILE A 426 13.37 11.06 -29.87
CA ILE A 426 12.48 12.10 -29.33
C ILE A 426 12.47 13.34 -30.23
N LYS A 427 13.62 13.75 -30.77
CA LYS A 427 13.72 14.91 -31.68
C LYS A 427 13.05 14.67 -33.03
N SER A 428 13.06 13.43 -33.51
CA SER A 428 12.42 13.03 -34.76
C SER A 428 10.91 12.82 -34.65
N SER A 429 10.38 12.78 -33.42
CA SER A 429 8.96 12.59 -33.16
C SER A 429 8.15 13.87 -33.39
N ASP A 430 7.07 13.78 -34.18
CA ASP A 430 6.12 14.88 -34.39
C ASP A 430 5.16 15.09 -33.21
N LYS A 431 5.19 14.21 -32.21
CA LYS A 431 4.31 14.27 -31.05
C LYS A 431 4.62 15.49 -30.20
N LYS A 432 3.59 16.27 -29.86
CA LYS A 432 3.73 17.50 -29.05
C LYS A 432 2.92 17.39 -27.77
N TYR A 433 3.52 17.83 -26.67
CA TYR A 433 2.81 17.96 -25.40
C TYR A 433 1.83 19.15 -25.43
N LYS A 434 0.59 18.91 -25.00
CA LYS A 434 -0.46 19.92 -24.92
C LYS A 434 -1.04 19.97 -23.51
N HIS A 435 -1.11 21.17 -22.94
CA HIS A 435 -1.83 21.38 -21.69
C HIS A 435 -3.34 21.32 -21.94
N ASP A 436 -4.03 20.44 -21.23
CA ASP A 436 -5.49 20.32 -21.24
C ASP A 436 -6.14 20.89 -19.97
N ASN A 437 -5.32 21.39 -19.05
CA ASN A 437 -5.71 21.90 -17.75
C ASN A 437 -5.43 23.39 -17.58
N ILE A 438 -5.47 24.16 -18.67
CA ILE A 438 -5.28 25.62 -18.66
C ILE A 438 -6.48 26.27 -17.96
N SER A 439 -6.22 27.09 -16.96
CA SER A 439 -7.23 27.88 -16.25
C SER A 439 -7.39 29.27 -16.90
N THR A 440 -8.48 29.95 -16.56
CA THR A 440 -8.72 31.35 -16.96
C THR A 440 -7.87 32.38 -16.21
N LYS A 441 -7.07 31.95 -15.22
CA LYS A 441 -6.26 32.86 -14.40
C LYS A 441 -4.85 33.01 -14.97
N SER A 442 -4.35 34.23 -14.98
CA SER A 442 -2.97 34.56 -15.34
C SER A 442 -2.04 34.51 -14.13
N CYS A 443 -0.80 34.11 -14.35
CA CYS A 443 0.24 34.11 -13.33
C CYS A 443 0.56 35.55 -12.92
N PRO A 444 0.52 35.89 -11.62
CA PRO A 444 0.82 37.24 -11.17
C PRO A 444 2.28 37.65 -11.44
N ASP A 445 3.20 36.67 -11.48
CA ASP A 445 4.63 36.96 -11.62
C ASP A 445 5.10 37.12 -13.06
N CYS A 446 4.42 36.51 -14.05
CA CYS A 446 4.87 36.50 -15.46
C CYS A 446 3.77 36.65 -16.51
N GLY A 447 2.51 36.83 -16.11
CA GLY A 447 1.37 37.02 -17.02
C GLY A 447 0.90 35.78 -17.80
N LYS A 448 1.71 34.71 -17.87
CA LYS A 448 1.35 33.46 -18.59
C LYS A 448 0.17 32.75 -17.91
N PRO A 449 -0.63 31.94 -18.65
CA PRO A 449 -1.74 31.20 -18.07
C PRO A 449 -1.32 30.28 -16.91
N MET A 450 -2.19 30.12 -15.91
CA MET A 450 -2.01 29.14 -14.84
C MET A 450 -2.72 27.83 -15.19
N LEU A 451 -2.19 26.71 -14.70
CA LEU A 451 -2.71 25.36 -14.86
C LEU A 451 -3.40 24.90 -13.59
N GLU A 452 -4.61 24.34 -13.69
CA GLU A 452 -5.27 23.68 -12.56
C GLU A 452 -4.73 22.25 -12.40
N VAL A 453 -4.21 21.93 -11.22
CA VAL A 453 -3.64 20.62 -10.91
C VAL A 453 -4.12 20.11 -9.56
N ASN A 454 -4.23 18.79 -9.44
CA ASN A 454 -4.53 18.12 -8.17
C ASN A 454 -3.22 17.64 -7.53
N GLY A 455 -2.86 18.21 -6.39
CA GLY A 455 -1.79 17.68 -5.54
C GLY A 455 -2.33 16.67 -4.51
N LYS A 456 -1.44 16.05 -3.73
CA LYS A 456 -1.82 15.11 -2.66
C LYS A 456 -2.78 15.71 -1.62
N LYS A 457 -2.73 17.04 -1.43
CA LYS A 457 -3.46 17.74 -0.37
C LYS A 457 -4.56 18.67 -0.87
N GLY A 458 -4.85 18.71 -2.17
CA GLY A 458 -5.90 19.54 -2.73
C GLY A 458 -5.52 20.16 -4.07
N LYS A 459 -6.33 21.13 -4.51
CA LYS A 459 -6.19 21.77 -5.83
C LYS A 459 -5.25 22.95 -5.78
N MET A 460 -4.45 23.10 -6.83
CA MET A 460 -3.53 24.22 -7.00
C MET A 460 -3.63 24.80 -8.39
N LEU A 461 -3.28 26.07 -8.51
CA LEU A 461 -2.91 26.72 -9.74
C LEU A 461 -1.39 26.81 -9.81
N VAL A 462 -0.82 26.31 -10.89
CA VAL A 462 0.63 26.33 -11.12
C VAL A 462 0.90 27.05 -12.42
N CYS A 463 1.84 28.01 -12.43
CA CYS A 463 2.19 28.70 -13.66
C CYS A 463 2.55 27.70 -14.77
N GLN A 464 2.03 27.92 -15.98
CA GLN A 464 2.37 27.11 -17.14
C GLN A 464 3.86 27.18 -17.46
N ASP A 465 4.50 28.30 -17.16
CA ASP A 465 5.94 28.43 -17.22
C ASP A 465 6.60 27.91 -15.93
N ARG A 466 7.40 26.88 -16.13
CA ARG A 466 8.09 26.18 -15.05
C ARG A 466 9.29 26.96 -14.53
N GLU A 467 9.83 27.92 -15.28
CA GLU A 467 10.92 28.79 -14.85
C GLU A 467 10.43 29.88 -13.91
N CYS A 468 9.22 30.40 -14.15
CA CYS A 468 8.53 31.27 -13.20
C CYS A 468 8.25 30.54 -11.88
N GLY A 469 7.77 29.30 -11.93
CA GLY A 469 7.63 28.46 -10.74
C GLY A 469 6.52 28.87 -9.77
N HIS A 470 5.74 29.91 -10.07
CA HIS A 470 4.63 30.37 -9.23
C HIS A 470 3.59 29.28 -8.98
N ARG A 471 3.14 29.17 -7.73
CA ARG A 471 2.12 28.20 -7.29
C ARG A 471 1.17 28.86 -6.30
N LYS A 472 -0.12 28.56 -6.44
CA LYS A 472 -1.18 29.09 -5.61
C LYS A 472 -2.15 27.97 -5.23
N ASN A 473 -2.36 27.76 -3.94
CA ASN A 473 -3.35 26.80 -3.45
C ASN A 473 -4.77 27.33 -3.73
N VAL A 474 -5.62 26.49 -4.33
CA VAL A 474 -7.04 26.79 -4.56
C VAL A 474 -7.89 26.14 -3.47
N SER A 475 -7.59 24.88 -3.16
CA SER A 475 -8.22 24.16 -2.06
C SER A 475 -7.21 23.27 -1.36
N ARG A 476 -7.44 23.06 -0.07
CA ARG A 476 -6.61 22.22 0.77
C ARG A 476 -7.47 21.33 1.66
N THR A 477 -7.30 20.03 1.57
CA THR A 477 -7.90 19.10 2.54
C THR A 477 -7.25 19.29 3.89
N THR A 478 -8.07 19.46 4.92
CA THR A 478 -7.63 19.71 6.29
C THR A 478 -7.99 18.55 7.21
N ASN A 479 -7.44 18.53 8.43
CA ASN A 479 -7.86 17.58 9.46
C ASN A 479 -9.12 18.02 10.22
N ALA A 480 -9.69 19.18 9.89
CA ALA A 480 -10.94 19.65 10.51
C ALA A 480 -12.09 18.73 10.09
N ARG A 481 -12.97 18.41 11.03
CA ARG A 481 -14.11 17.53 10.80
C ARG A 481 -15.39 18.36 10.71
N CYS A 482 -16.19 18.08 9.71
CA CYS A 482 -17.50 18.70 9.51
C CYS A 482 -18.38 18.39 10.72
N PRO A 483 -19.04 19.39 11.34
CA PRO A 483 -19.91 19.15 12.48
C PRO A 483 -21.10 18.25 12.13
N GLN A 484 -21.61 18.33 10.89
CA GLN A 484 -22.77 17.59 10.41
C GLN A 484 -22.47 16.12 10.07
N CYS A 485 -21.46 15.86 9.24
CA CYS A 485 -21.19 14.49 8.75
C CYS A 485 -19.85 13.90 9.19
N LYS A 486 -19.09 14.61 10.04
CA LYS A 486 -17.76 14.22 10.55
C LYS A 486 -16.69 13.93 9.47
N LYS A 487 -16.97 14.18 8.19
CA LYS A 487 -15.98 14.10 7.09
C LYS A 487 -14.97 15.25 7.17
N LYS A 488 -13.78 15.08 6.57
CA LYS A 488 -12.75 16.13 6.52
C LYS A 488 -13.26 17.34 5.74
N LEU A 489 -12.95 18.54 6.22
CA LEU A 489 -13.26 19.82 5.55
C LEU A 489 -12.12 20.23 4.61
N GLU A 490 -12.48 20.86 3.49
CA GLU A 490 -11.55 21.51 2.57
C GLU A 490 -11.51 23.02 2.83
N LEU A 491 -10.33 23.57 3.07
CA LEU A 491 -10.14 25.01 3.13
C LEU A 491 -10.01 25.56 1.70
N ARG A 492 -10.76 26.60 1.37
CA ARG A 492 -10.81 27.22 0.04
C ARG A 492 -10.68 28.74 0.15
N GLY A 493 -10.15 29.39 -0.88
CA GLY A 493 -9.98 30.85 -0.94
C GLY A 493 -8.67 31.33 -0.31
N GLU A 494 -8.55 32.65 -0.13
CA GLU A 494 -7.32 33.31 0.29
C GLU A 494 -7.53 34.31 1.42
N GLY A 495 -6.49 34.50 2.23
CA GLY A 495 -6.48 35.46 3.34
C GLY A 495 -7.64 35.28 4.32
N ALA A 496 -8.23 36.39 4.75
CA ALA A 496 -9.36 36.41 5.68
C ALA A 496 -10.66 35.86 5.07
N GLY A 497 -10.75 35.74 3.74
CA GLY A 497 -11.92 35.22 3.02
C GLY A 497 -11.98 33.69 2.94
N GLN A 498 -11.04 32.98 3.59
CA GLN A 498 -11.01 31.52 3.52
C GLN A 498 -12.26 30.88 4.14
N ILE A 499 -12.75 29.83 3.49
CA ILE A 499 -13.88 29.04 3.95
C ILE A 499 -13.52 27.56 4.04
N PHE A 500 -13.92 26.91 5.13
CA PHE A 500 -14.04 25.48 5.18
C PHE A 500 -15.30 25.04 4.44
N ALA A 501 -15.18 24.07 3.55
CA ALA A 501 -16.27 23.50 2.80
C ALA A 501 -16.29 21.97 2.97
N CYS A 502 -17.48 21.41 3.13
CA CYS A 502 -17.72 19.98 3.18
C CYS A 502 -18.46 19.51 1.94
N LYS A 503 -18.26 18.24 1.57
CA LYS A 503 -19.02 17.56 0.52
C LYS A 503 -20.53 17.43 0.85
N CYS A 504 -20.93 17.54 2.11
CA CYS A 504 -22.35 17.53 2.50
C CYS A 504 -23.03 18.90 2.37
N GLY A 505 -22.36 19.90 1.81
CA GLY A 505 -22.89 21.26 1.66
C GLY A 505 -22.53 22.22 2.79
N TYR A 506 -22.04 21.72 3.95
CA TYR A 506 -21.60 22.58 5.06
C TYR A 506 -20.48 23.53 4.64
N ARG A 507 -20.62 24.82 4.99
CA ARG A 507 -19.59 25.85 4.78
C ARG A 507 -19.44 26.70 6.03
N GLU A 508 -18.21 27.04 6.39
CA GLU A 508 -17.89 27.86 7.56
C GLU A 508 -16.69 28.76 7.22
N LYS A 509 -16.77 30.06 7.55
CA LYS A 509 -15.62 30.96 7.39
C LYS A 509 -14.49 30.54 8.34
N LEU A 510 -13.25 30.73 7.92
CA LEU A 510 -12.07 30.41 8.73
C LEU A 510 -12.12 31.12 10.10
N SER A 511 -12.55 32.39 10.14
CA SER A 511 -12.75 33.13 11.40
C SER A 511 -13.76 32.45 12.32
N THR A 512 -14.92 32.07 11.79
CA THR A 512 -15.98 31.38 12.54
C THR A 512 -15.52 30.02 13.05
N PHE A 513 -14.78 29.26 12.24
CA PHE A 513 -14.17 28.00 12.67
C PHE A 513 -13.20 28.21 13.86
N GLN A 514 -12.37 29.25 13.79
CA GLN A 514 -11.42 29.57 14.85
C GLN A 514 -12.14 29.99 16.14
N GLU A 515 -13.19 30.79 16.04
CA GLU A 515 -14.03 31.18 17.19
C GLU A 515 -14.73 29.98 17.83
N ARG A 516 -15.33 29.11 17.01
CA ARG A 516 -15.99 27.90 17.50
C ARG A 516 -14.99 26.98 18.19
N ARG A 517 -13.80 26.78 17.61
CA ARG A 517 -12.74 25.99 18.24
C ARG A 517 -12.27 26.55 19.57
N LYS A 518 -12.14 27.88 19.70
CA LYS A 518 -11.81 28.54 20.97
C LYS A 518 -12.88 28.31 22.04
N LYS A 519 -14.16 28.28 21.65
CA LYS A 519 -15.28 27.98 22.57
C LYS A 519 -15.32 26.51 22.97
N GLU A 520 -15.08 25.59 22.04
CA GLU A 520 -15.08 24.14 22.27
C GLU A 520 -13.88 23.65 23.10
N SER A 521 -12.74 24.35 23.08
CA SER A 521 -11.50 23.87 23.72
C SER A 521 -11.37 24.20 25.21
N GLY A 522 -12.32 24.94 25.80
CA GLY A 522 -12.23 25.43 27.17
C GLY A 522 -11.07 26.42 27.37
N SER A 523 -11.10 27.17 28.49
CA SER A 523 -10.19 28.28 28.80
C SER A 523 -8.69 27.95 28.91
N LYS A 524 -8.26 26.71 28.64
CA LYS A 524 -6.85 26.27 28.74
C LYS A 524 -6.14 26.07 27.39
N ALA A 525 -6.81 26.27 26.26
CA ALA A 525 -6.22 26.17 24.92
C ALA A 525 -6.32 27.52 24.18
N ASP A 526 -5.37 28.40 24.48
CA ASP A 526 -5.32 29.78 23.98
C ASP A 526 -4.99 29.84 22.47
N LYS A 527 -5.07 31.03 21.84
CA LYS A 527 -4.76 31.33 20.41
C LYS A 527 -3.58 30.54 19.82
N ARG A 528 -2.59 30.16 20.65
CA ARG A 528 -1.47 29.28 20.33
C ARG A 528 -1.87 27.91 19.78
N ASP A 529 -2.95 27.27 20.22
CA ASP A 529 -3.36 25.95 19.71
C ASP A 529 -4.01 26.02 18.33
N VAL A 530 -4.80 27.06 18.09
CA VAL A 530 -5.31 27.37 16.75
C VAL A 530 -4.14 27.72 15.82
N GLN A 531 -3.18 28.51 16.29
CA GLN A 531 -1.99 28.86 15.53
C GLN A 531 -1.06 27.66 15.30
N LYS A 532 -0.94 26.75 16.27
CA LYS A 532 -0.20 25.49 16.16
C LYS A 532 -0.89 24.53 15.19
N TYR A 533 -2.21 24.46 15.21
CA TYR A 533 -3.01 23.72 14.25
C TYR A 533 -2.82 24.26 12.82
N MET A 534 -2.88 25.58 12.63
CA MET A 534 -2.63 26.22 11.32
C MET A 534 -1.16 26.02 10.87
N LYS A 535 -0.20 26.15 11.78
CA LYS A 535 1.22 25.85 11.53
C LYS A 535 1.45 24.38 11.22
N GLN A 536 0.73 23.45 11.85
CA GLN A 536 0.87 22.02 11.63
C GLN A 536 0.25 21.60 10.30
N GLN A 537 -0.82 22.28 9.85
CA GLN A 537 -1.25 22.18 8.46
C GLN A 537 -0.09 22.64 7.55
N ASN A 538 0.40 23.87 7.69
CA ASN A 538 1.44 24.39 6.79
C ASN A 538 2.78 23.63 6.85
N LYS A 539 3.21 23.09 8.01
CA LYS A 539 4.48 22.36 8.19
C LYS A 539 4.50 20.97 7.56
N GLU A 540 3.35 20.32 7.37
CA GLU A 540 3.33 19.04 6.65
C GLU A 540 3.58 19.22 5.13
N GLU A 541 3.75 20.45 4.62
CA GLU A 541 4.03 20.75 3.20
C GLU A 541 5.51 21.00 2.89
N GLU A 542 6.35 21.28 3.89
CA GLU A 542 7.79 21.26 3.62
C GLU A 542 8.22 19.80 3.49
N PRO A 543 8.91 19.39 2.41
CA PRO A 543 9.71 18.19 2.51
C PRO A 543 10.58 18.40 3.75
N LEU A 544 10.49 17.50 4.74
CA LEU A 544 11.45 17.48 5.84
C LEU A 544 12.81 17.64 5.18
N ASN A 545 13.43 18.81 5.34
CA ASN A 545 14.75 19.04 4.83
C ASN A 545 15.56 17.90 5.42
N ASN A 546 16.24 17.17 4.55
CA ASN A 546 17.25 16.24 4.98
C ASN A 546 18.11 16.99 6.03
N PRO A 547 18.35 16.47 7.24
CA PRO A 547 19.28 17.08 8.18
C PRO A 547 20.61 17.46 7.50
N PHE A 548 21.01 16.69 6.49
CA PHE A 548 22.14 16.98 5.59
C PHE A 548 21.97 18.22 4.72
N ALA A 549 20.76 18.53 4.23
CA ALA A 549 20.47 19.73 3.46
C ALA A 549 20.46 21.00 4.33
N GLU A 550 20.07 20.90 5.61
CA GLU A 550 20.28 21.99 6.57
C GLU A 550 21.75 22.15 6.97
N ALA A 551 22.50 21.05 7.10
CA ALA A 551 23.94 21.09 7.33
C ALA A 551 24.68 21.72 6.14
N LEU A 552 24.31 21.40 4.90
CA LEU A 552 24.88 22.01 3.69
C LEU A 552 24.57 23.50 3.57
N LYS A 553 23.39 23.96 4.00
CA LYS A 553 23.05 25.39 4.03
C LYS A 553 23.90 26.19 5.01
N LYS A 554 24.50 25.53 6.00
CA LYS A 554 25.37 26.14 7.01
C LYS A 554 26.85 26.10 6.64
N LEU A 555 27.22 25.35 5.59
CA LEU A 555 28.56 25.41 5.02
C LEU A 555 28.68 26.68 4.17
N LYS A 556 29.48 27.63 4.63
CA LYS A 556 30.01 28.67 3.76
C LYS A 556 31.08 27.99 2.90
N PHE A 557 30.89 28.02 1.58
CA PHE A 557 31.97 27.73 0.66
C PHE A 557 32.76 29.03 0.55
N ASP A 558 34.01 29.00 0.99
CA ASP A 558 34.99 30.06 0.74
C ASP A 558 35.38 30.08 -0.74
#